data_AF-A0A261CD11-F1
#
_entry.id   AF-A0A261CD11-F1
#
_cell.length_a   1.000
_cell.length_b   1.000
_cell.length_c   1.000
_cell.angle_alpha   90.00
_cell.angle_beta   90.00
_cell.angle_gamma   90.00
#
_symmetry.space_group_name_H-M   'P 1'
#
loop_
_entity.id
_entity.type
_entity.pdbx_description
1 polymer ?
#
loop_
_entity_poly.entity_id
_entity_poly.type
_entity_poly.pdbx_seq_one_letter_code
_entity_poly.pdbx_strand_id
1 'polypeptide(L)'
;MSVNKIGYISETFNITADTDTIETKTINGLTCIWKGKVIDNKRSIKYSWHFDWTDDIDGFVGHIHVKRAALPVEHIVRVGVKLRRDNQIVEKVIANDYASDQPAV
;
A
#
# COMPACT_ATOMS: atom_id res chain seq x y z
N MET A 1 -17.89 -8.74 -21.59
CA MET A 1 -16.93 -9.39 -20.66
C MET A 1 -17.31 -8.95 -19.26
N SER A 2 -17.46 -9.86 -18.29
CA SER A 2 -17.71 -9.47 -16.89
C SER A 2 -16.44 -8.89 -16.29
N VAL A 3 -16.59 -7.83 -15.51
CA VAL A 3 -15.50 -7.27 -14.71
C VAL A 3 -15.52 -7.95 -13.36
N ASN A 4 -14.51 -8.77 -13.05
CA ASN A 4 -14.37 -9.35 -11.72
C ASN A 4 -13.79 -8.29 -10.78
N LYS A 5 -14.57 -7.90 -9.77
CA LYS A 5 -14.11 -6.96 -8.74
C LYS A 5 -13.37 -7.73 -7.66
N ILE A 6 -12.12 -7.35 -7.42
CA ILE A 6 -11.33 -7.82 -6.28
C ILE A 6 -11.35 -6.73 -5.21
N GLY A 7 -11.67 -7.10 -3.98
CA GLY A 7 -11.64 -6.21 -2.82
C GLY A 7 -10.92 -6.87 -1.66
N TYR A 8 -10.08 -6.10 -0.98
CA TYR A 8 -9.33 -6.56 0.18
C TYR A 8 -9.17 -5.44 1.19
N ILE A 9 -9.30 -5.77 2.47
CA ILE A 9 -9.03 -4.89 3.61
C ILE A 9 -8.12 -5.69 4.54
N SER A 10 -6.95 -5.14 4.84
CA SER A 10 -5.99 -5.78 5.73
C SER A 10 -6.32 -5.50 7.20
N GLU A 11 -5.63 -6.20 8.09
CA GLU A 11 -5.53 -5.80 9.50
C GLU A 11 -4.64 -4.54 9.65
N THR A 12 -4.45 -4.11 10.90
CA THR A 12 -3.53 -3.02 11.23
C THR A 12 -2.14 -3.58 11.53
N PHE A 13 -1.11 -2.98 10.93
CA PHE A 13 0.29 -3.40 11.12
C PHE A 13 1.15 -2.26 11.67
N ASN A 14 2.11 -2.63 12.51
CA ASN A 14 3.18 -1.73 12.97
C ASN A 14 4.36 -1.83 11.99
N ILE A 15 4.68 -0.71 11.36
CA ILE A 15 5.79 -0.61 10.39
C ILE A 15 6.96 0.08 11.06
N THR A 16 8.15 -0.53 10.99
CA THR A 16 9.40 0.01 11.55
C THR A 16 10.43 0.22 10.45
N ALA A 17 11.65 0.63 10.84
CA ALA A 17 12.78 0.75 9.93
C ALA A 17 13.35 -0.61 9.49
N ASP A 18 12.96 -1.71 10.15
CA ASP A 18 13.44 -3.07 9.83
C ASP A 18 12.36 -3.93 9.16
N THR A 19 11.13 -3.41 9.05
CA THR A 19 10.06 -4.06 8.30
C THR A 19 10.41 -4.12 6.82
N ASP A 20 10.34 -5.31 6.23
CA ASP A 20 10.42 -5.51 4.77
C ASP A 20 9.02 -5.85 4.24
N THR A 21 8.59 -7.10 4.42
CA THR A 21 7.27 -7.57 3.99
C THR A 21 6.26 -7.42 5.12
N ILE A 22 5.17 -6.70 4.85
CA ILE A 22 4.05 -6.54 5.78
C ILE A 22 3.11 -7.72 5.64
N GLU A 23 2.71 -8.01 4.40
CA GLU A 23 1.76 -9.07 4.11
C GLU A 23 1.91 -9.55 2.67
N THR A 24 1.66 -10.85 2.47
CA THR A 24 1.44 -11.44 1.15
C THR A 24 0.03 -11.99 1.10
N LYS A 25 -0.75 -11.58 0.11
CA LYS A 25 -2.14 -12.02 -0.05
C LYS A 25 -2.44 -12.41 -1.49
N THR A 26 -3.04 -13.58 -1.69
CA THR A 26 -3.54 -14.04 -2.99
C THR A 26 -5.06 -14.07 -2.97
N ILE A 27 -5.71 -13.41 -3.93
CA ILE A 27 -7.18 -13.39 -4.09
C ILE A 27 -7.49 -13.53 -5.57
N ASN A 28 -8.28 -14.54 -5.93
CA ASN A 28 -8.71 -14.79 -7.30
C ASN A 28 -7.55 -14.78 -8.32
N GLY A 29 -6.43 -15.42 -7.97
CA GLY A 29 -5.23 -15.50 -8.83
C GLY A 29 -4.32 -14.28 -8.79
N LEU A 30 -4.75 -13.13 -8.23
CA LEU A 30 -3.89 -11.98 -8.00
C LEU A 30 -3.17 -12.11 -6.66
N THR A 31 -1.85 -12.23 -6.71
CA THR A 31 -0.96 -12.15 -5.55
C THR A 31 -0.46 -10.71 -5.39
N CYS A 32 -0.62 -10.16 -4.20
CA CYS A 32 -0.05 -8.87 -3.82
C CYS A 32 0.90 -9.08 -2.65
N ILE A 33 2.17 -8.74 -2.84
CA ILE A 33 3.17 -8.63 -1.77
C ILE A 33 3.25 -7.15 -1.38
N TRP A 34 2.76 -6.84 -0.19
CA TRP A 34 2.82 -5.51 0.38
C TRP A 34 4.03 -5.39 1.29
N LYS A 35 4.85 -4.38 1.01
CA LYS A 35 6.03 -3.99 1.77
C LYS A 35 5.89 -2.58 2.31
N GLY A 36 6.51 -2.32 3.45
CA GLY A 36 6.57 -0.98 3.99
C GLY A 36 7.72 -0.83 4.96
N LYS A 37 8.39 0.33 4.88
CA LYS A 37 9.57 0.64 5.69
C LYS A 37 9.54 2.10 6.11
N VAL A 38 9.81 2.34 7.39
CA VAL A 38 10.00 3.70 7.91
C VAL A 38 11.34 4.24 7.39
N ILE A 39 11.33 5.43 6.81
CA ILE A 39 12.50 6.12 6.27
C ILE A 39 12.60 7.54 6.83
N ASP A 40 13.64 8.29 6.41
CA ASP A 40 13.83 9.71 6.72
C ASP A 40 13.75 10.03 8.22
N ASN A 41 14.42 9.25 9.07
CA ASN A 41 14.38 9.42 10.53
C ASN A 41 12.95 9.42 11.11
N LYS A 42 12.10 8.49 10.64
CA LYS A 42 10.70 8.34 11.04
C LYS A 42 9.74 9.42 10.51
N ARG A 43 10.21 10.25 9.58
CA ARG A 43 9.40 11.30 8.94
C ARG A 43 8.60 10.81 7.75
N SER A 44 8.87 9.63 7.22
CA SER A 44 8.09 9.08 6.10
C SER A 44 8.01 7.56 6.18
N ILE A 45 7.03 6.99 5.49
CA ILE A 45 6.96 5.55 5.24
C ILE A 45 7.00 5.34 3.73
N LYS A 46 7.94 4.52 3.27
CA LYS A 46 7.96 4.03 1.89
C LYS A 46 7.14 2.75 1.83
N TYR A 47 6.11 2.75 1.00
CA TYR A 47 5.29 1.59 0.68
C TYR A 47 5.63 1.08 -0.71
N SER A 48 5.56 -0.25 -0.87
CA SER A 48 5.68 -0.93 -2.16
C SER A 48 4.66 -2.05 -2.23
N TRP A 49 3.93 -2.13 -3.34
CA TRP A 49 3.01 -3.22 -3.64
C TRP A 49 3.48 -3.91 -4.90
N HIS A 50 3.86 -5.17 -4.77
CA HIS A 50 4.23 -6.01 -5.88
C HIS A 50 3.03 -6.89 -6.25
N PHE A 51 2.51 -6.70 -7.44
CA PHE A 51 1.39 -7.43 -8.00
C PHE A 51 1.87 -8.47 -9.00
N ASP A 52 1.43 -9.70 -8.80
CA ASP A 52 1.75 -10.84 -9.64
C ASP A 52 0.50 -11.69 -9.89
N TRP A 53 0.33 -12.19 -11.10
CA TRP A 53 -0.85 -12.96 -11.53
C TRP A 53 -0.55 -13.76 -12.80
N THR A 54 -1.43 -14.69 -13.15
CA THR A 54 -1.29 -15.56 -14.33
C THR A 54 -1.62 -14.84 -15.65
N ASP A 55 -1.00 -15.24 -16.76
CA ASP A 55 -1.11 -14.57 -18.07
C ASP A 55 -2.53 -14.50 -18.67
N ASP A 56 -3.52 -15.14 -18.07
CA ASP A 56 -4.92 -15.13 -18.50
C ASP A 56 -5.68 -13.84 -18.12
N ILE A 57 -5.04 -12.90 -17.41
CA ILE A 57 -5.64 -11.62 -17.02
C ILE A 57 -4.98 -10.46 -17.78
N ASP A 58 -5.79 -9.76 -18.60
CA ASP A 58 -5.37 -8.62 -19.43
C ASP A 58 -4.84 -7.42 -18.63
N GLY A 59 -5.18 -7.33 -17.35
CA GLY A 59 -4.68 -6.31 -16.42
C GLY A 59 -5.70 -5.85 -15.40
N PHE A 60 -5.26 -4.94 -14.54
CA PHE A 60 -6.04 -4.42 -13.42
C PHE A 60 -6.04 -2.90 -13.40
N VAL A 61 -7.20 -2.32 -13.08
CA VAL A 61 -7.34 -0.89 -12.81
C VAL A 61 -8.07 -0.74 -11.48
N GLY A 62 -7.57 0.13 -10.61
CA GLY A 62 -8.18 0.31 -9.31
C GLY A 62 -7.45 1.32 -8.43
N HIS A 63 -7.65 1.17 -7.13
CA HIS A 63 -7.07 2.06 -6.12
C HIS A 63 -6.62 1.27 -4.90
N ILE A 64 -5.49 1.70 -4.35
CA ILE A 64 -5.01 1.31 -3.03
C ILE A 64 -5.33 2.47 -2.09
N HIS A 65 -5.92 2.16 -0.94
CA HIS A 65 -6.16 3.13 0.13
C HIS A 65 -5.27 2.79 1.32
N VAL A 66 -4.41 3.72 1.71
CA VAL A 66 -3.58 3.59 2.90
C VAL A 66 -4.19 4.44 4.00
N LYS A 67 -4.70 3.78 5.04
CA LYS A 67 -5.19 4.40 6.26
C LYS A 67 -4.21 4.14 7.39
N ARG A 68 -3.92 5.16 8.19
CA ARG A 68 -3.19 5.00 9.46
C ARG A 68 -4.18 4.93 10.61
N ALA A 69 -4.00 3.98 11.51
CA ALA A 69 -4.98 3.71 12.57
C ALA A 69 -5.25 4.93 13.47
N ALA A 70 -4.22 5.72 13.76
CA ALA A 70 -4.31 6.89 14.64
C ALA A 70 -4.78 8.19 13.94
N LEU A 71 -4.99 8.16 12.61
CA LEU A 71 -5.37 9.37 11.85
C LEU A 71 -6.84 9.33 11.41
N PRO A 72 -7.49 10.51 11.32
CA PRO A 72 -8.80 10.66 10.73
C PRO A 72 -8.87 10.16 9.28
N VAL A 73 -10.09 9.95 8.79
CA VAL A 73 -10.36 9.47 7.43
C VAL A 73 -9.93 10.45 6.34
N GLU A 74 -9.85 11.76 6.63
CA GLU A 74 -9.32 12.74 5.67
C GLU A 74 -7.84 12.52 5.30
N HIS A 75 -7.08 11.77 6.12
CA HIS A 75 -5.69 11.43 5.84
C HIS A 75 -5.51 10.11 5.07
N ILE A 76 -6.60 9.51 4.56
CA ILE A 76 -6.49 8.33 3.70
C ILE A 76 -5.81 8.72 2.40
N VAL A 77 -4.64 8.14 2.15
CA VAL A 77 -3.94 8.34 0.89
C VAL A 77 -4.47 7.34 -0.13
N ARG A 78 -4.95 7.87 -1.25
CA ARG A 78 -5.40 7.08 -2.40
C ARG A 78 -4.31 7.01 -3.46
N VAL A 79 -3.95 5.81 -3.86
CA VAL A 79 -3.00 5.54 -4.95
C VAL A 79 -3.77 4.87 -6.08
N GLY A 80 -3.85 5.52 -7.24
CA GLY A 80 -4.42 4.91 -8.44
C GLY A 80 -3.44 3.91 -9.05
N VAL A 81 -3.94 2.74 -9.44
CA VAL A 81 -3.14 1.70 -10.09
C VAL A 81 -3.74 1.35 -11.45
N LYS A 82 -2.86 1.19 -12.43
CA LYS A 82 -3.17 0.69 -13.77
C LYS A 82 -2.08 -0.31 -14.15
N LEU A 83 -2.32 -1.56 -13.79
CA LEU A 83 -1.42 -2.68 -14.00
C LEU A 83 -1.78 -3.34 -15.34
N ARG A 84 -0.79 -3.56 -16.19
CA ARG A 84 -1.01 -4.02 -17.58
C ARG A 84 -0.27 -5.32 -17.94
N ARG A 85 0.54 -5.82 -17.01
CA ARG A 85 1.42 -7.00 -17.11
C ARG A 85 1.70 -7.45 -15.68
N ASP A 86 1.91 -8.74 -15.50
CA ASP A 86 2.34 -9.40 -14.28
C ASP A 86 3.64 -8.80 -13.68
N ASN A 87 3.95 -9.22 -12.45
CA ASN A 87 5.17 -8.85 -11.72
C ASN A 87 5.45 -7.33 -11.66
N GLN A 88 4.40 -6.51 -11.50
CA GLN A 88 4.48 -5.05 -11.46
C GLN A 88 4.59 -4.51 -10.04
N ILE A 89 5.48 -3.54 -9.86
CA ILE A 89 5.71 -2.87 -8.57
C ILE A 89 5.16 -1.44 -8.62
N VAL A 90 4.35 -1.11 -7.62
CA VAL A 90 3.89 0.26 -7.35
C VAL A 90 4.52 0.74 -6.06
N GLU A 91 5.21 1.88 -6.10
CA GLU A 91 5.81 2.48 -4.91
C GLU A 91 5.14 3.81 -4.55
N LYS A 92 5.07 4.10 -3.25
CA LYS A 92 4.61 5.40 -2.73
C LYS A 92 5.31 5.74 -1.43
N VAL A 93 5.86 6.95 -1.36
CA VAL A 93 6.30 7.54 -0.09
C VAL A 93 5.17 8.40 0.47
N ILE A 94 4.85 8.21 1.75
CA ILE A 94 3.85 8.99 2.48
C ILE A 94 4.53 9.60 3.69
N ALA A 95 4.51 10.94 3.77
CA ALA A 95 5.05 11.68 4.89
C ALA A 95 4.33 11.33 6.20
N ASN A 96 5.06 11.47 7.30
CA ASN A 96 4.59 11.30 8.66
C ASN A 96 4.46 12.69 9.26
N ASP A 97 3.37 13.38 8.91
CA ASP A 97 3.12 14.78 9.25
C ASP A 97 2.87 15.05 10.76
N TYR A 98 3.32 14.16 11.65
CA TYR A 98 3.35 14.41 13.10
C TYR A 98 4.50 15.33 13.53
N ALA A 99 5.19 16.01 12.60
CA ALA A 99 6.40 16.80 12.88
C ALA A 99 6.18 18.32 12.95
N SER A 100 4.94 18.84 12.93
CA SER A 100 4.72 20.30 12.99
C SER A 100 3.51 20.72 13.84
N ASP A 101 3.39 20.22 15.08
CA ASP A 101 2.54 20.91 16.08
C ASP A 101 2.79 20.47 17.55
N GLN A 102 4.05 20.16 17.91
CA GLN A 102 4.42 20.18 19.33
C GLN A 102 5.12 21.50 19.64
N PRO A 103 4.52 22.41 20.44
CA PRO A 103 5.27 23.54 20.98
C PRO A 103 6.37 23.00 21.88
N ALA A 104 7.59 23.52 21.70
CA ALA A 104 8.70 23.26 22.61
C ALA A 104 8.28 23.70 24.02
N VAL A 105 8.33 22.78 24.99
CA VAL A 105 8.25 23.08 26.42
C VAL A 105 9.63 23.45 26.92
#